data_AF-A0A382HEG2-F1
#
_entry.id   AF-A0A382HEG2-F1
#
_cell.length_a   1.000
_cell.length_b   1.000
_cell.length_c   1.000
_cell.angle_alpha   90.00
_cell.angle_beta   90.00
_cell.angle_gamma   90.00
#
_symmetry.space_group_name_H-M   'P 1'
#
loop_
_entity.id
_entity.type
_entity.pdbx_description
1 polymer ?
#
loop_
_entity_poly.entity_id
_entity_poly.type
_entity_poly.pdbx_seq_one_letter_code
_entity_poly.pdbx_strand_id
1 'polypeptide(L)'
;MKSIKELDAKKRNLLTSSGVPLIHPLVDLGNYVMLEIGTPMHVFDLDKLNLPINVVFPSSNGTKLKIIGGDIKDVQSNTLTIQDQSEIQAIAGIIGAQESSVSSQTCNIAVEAAFFYPEKIANQARKYGLVTDASHRFERGVDPKMQKKALERFTFLLRQTIEFDSVDCYSSNFKESKEKIIHFNVKKFNNFSGLTLSTNKIKMLLKNLGFNLSSSKHHNLKFTIPSHRFDVVIEEDLYEEVL
;
A
#
# COMPACT_ATOMS: atom_id res chain seq x y z
N MET A 1 -32.42 4.41 0.27
CA MET A 1 -31.03 3.90 0.25
C MET A 1 -30.95 2.67 1.15
N LYS A 2 -30.33 1.58 0.69
CA LYS A 2 -29.99 0.47 1.59
C LYS A 2 -28.84 0.94 2.49
N SER A 3 -29.01 0.82 3.80
CA SER A 3 -27.96 1.17 4.76
C SER A 3 -26.79 0.19 4.62
N ILE A 4 -25.57 0.71 4.49
CA ILE A 4 -24.35 -0.11 4.48
C ILE A 4 -24.21 -0.73 5.87
N LYS A 5 -24.17 -2.07 5.94
CA LYS A 5 -23.94 -2.75 7.21
C LYS A 5 -22.50 -2.55 7.66
N GLU A 6 -22.31 -2.44 8.96
CA GLU A 6 -20.98 -2.47 9.56
C GLU A 6 -20.29 -3.82 9.32
N LEU A 7 -18.96 -3.83 9.40
CA LEU A 7 -18.19 -5.07 9.48
C LEU A 7 -18.61 -5.89 10.71
N ASP A 8 -18.44 -7.21 10.62
CA ASP A 8 -18.71 -8.08 11.77
C ASP A 8 -17.87 -7.72 12.99
N ALA A 9 -18.34 -8.15 14.17
CA ALA A 9 -17.73 -7.80 15.44
C ALA A 9 -16.24 -8.20 15.53
N LYS A 10 -15.82 -9.32 14.91
CA LYS A 10 -14.42 -9.76 14.97
C LYS A 10 -13.52 -8.78 14.21
N LYS A 11 -13.95 -8.34 13.02
CA LYS A 11 -13.19 -7.38 12.21
C LYS A 11 -13.13 -6.00 12.85
N ARG A 12 -14.23 -5.52 13.44
CA ARG A 12 -14.25 -4.25 14.19
C ARG A 12 -13.38 -4.29 15.45
N ASN A 13 -13.39 -5.43 16.15
CA ASN A 13 -12.50 -5.63 17.30
C ASN A 13 -11.02 -5.65 16.88
N LEU A 14 -10.69 -6.22 15.72
CA LEU A 14 -9.32 -6.17 15.18
C LEU A 14 -8.86 -4.73 14.94
N LEU A 15 -9.69 -3.91 14.28
CA LEU A 15 -9.37 -2.50 14.03
C LEU A 15 -9.09 -1.75 15.32
N THR A 16 -10.04 -1.77 16.25
CA THR A 16 -9.96 -1.05 17.52
C THR A 16 -8.83 -1.54 18.41
N SER A 17 -8.58 -2.86 18.47
CA SER A 17 -7.45 -3.43 19.22
C SER A 17 -6.09 -3.12 18.59
N SER A 18 -6.07 -2.78 17.29
CA SER A 18 -4.88 -2.33 16.58
C SER A 18 -4.70 -0.81 16.64
N GLY A 19 -5.52 -0.09 17.43
CA GLY A 19 -5.47 1.36 17.57
C GLY A 19 -6.11 2.14 16.41
N VAL A 20 -6.82 1.46 15.50
CA VAL A 20 -7.53 2.10 14.38
C VAL A 20 -8.98 2.39 14.80
N PRO A 21 -9.42 3.65 14.85
CA PRO A 21 -10.79 3.99 15.21
C PRO A 21 -11.77 3.59 14.11
N LEU A 22 -13.00 3.26 14.50
CA LEU A 22 -14.12 3.09 13.57
C LEU A 22 -14.65 4.47 13.17
N ILE A 23 -14.80 4.72 11.87
CA ILE A 23 -15.14 6.04 11.34
C ILE A 23 -16.39 5.95 10.47
N HIS A 24 -16.37 5.08 9.47
CA HIS A 24 -17.44 4.91 8.50
C HIS A 24 -17.35 3.51 7.91
N PRO A 25 -18.44 2.77 7.68
CA PRO A 25 -18.37 1.37 7.23
C PRO A 25 -17.46 1.13 6.02
N LEU A 26 -17.48 2.04 5.02
CA LEU A 26 -16.60 1.95 3.85
C LEU A 26 -15.12 2.22 4.16
N VAL A 27 -14.85 3.16 5.07
CA VAL A 27 -13.49 3.52 5.50
C VAL A 27 -12.93 2.39 6.37
N ASP A 28 -13.74 1.85 7.28
CA ASP A 28 -13.38 0.73 8.15
C ASP A 28 -13.06 -0.52 7.33
N LEU A 29 -13.77 -0.73 6.22
CA LEU A 29 -13.48 -1.80 5.27
C LEU A 29 -12.10 -1.63 4.63
N GLY A 30 -11.78 -0.44 4.12
CA GLY A 30 -10.44 -0.13 3.60
C GLY A 30 -9.34 -0.29 4.66
N ASN A 31 -9.58 0.20 5.88
CA ASN A 31 -8.67 0.06 7.01
C ASN A 31 -8.45 -1.41 7.39
N TYR A 32 -9.51 -2.23 7.36
CA TYR A 32 -9.41 -3.65 7.66
C TYR A 32 -8.54 -4.36 6.60
N VAL A 33 -8.79 -4.08 5.32
CA VAL A 33 -7.96 -4.63 4.22
C VAL A 33 -6.51 -4.18 4.34
N MET A 34 -6.26 -2.93 4.72
CA MET A 34 -4.91 -2.43 4.98
C MET A 34 -4.22 -3.19 6.12
N LEU A 35 -4.91 -3.51 7.22
CA LEU A 35 -4.32 -4.30 8.30
C LEU A 35 -4.11 -5.77 7.90
N GLU A 36 -5.02 -6.34 7.10
CA GLU A 36 -4.99 -7.74 6.70
C GLU A 36 -3.94 -8.03 5.62
N ILE A 37 -3.80 -7.12 4.65
CA ILE A 37 -3.01 -7.31 3.43
C ILE A 37 -1.79 -6.37 3.36
N GLY A 38 -1.78 -5.29 4.13
CA GLY A 38 -0.70 -4.30 4.15
C GLY A 38 -0.83 -3.19 3.10
N THR A 39 -1.87 -3.21 2.25
CA THR A 39 -2.11 -2.19 1.21
C THR A 39 -3.08 -1.13 1.72
N PRO A 40 -2.65 0.12 1.95
CA PRO A 40 -3.58 1.21 2.26
C PRO A 40 -4.54 1.44 1.10
N MET A 41 -5.79 1.77 1.43
CA MET A 41 -6.85 2.02 0.48
C MET A 41 -7.51 3.37 0.77
N HIS A 42 -8.04 4.01 -0.27
CA HIS A 42 -8.86 5.20 -0.13
C HIS A 42 -10.23 4.99 -0.80
N VAL A 43 -11.28 5.54 -0.20
CA VAL A 43 -12.64 5.47 -0.74
C VAL A 43 -13.12 6.90 -0.96
N PHE A 44 -13.32 7.26 -2.22
CA PHE A 44 -13.91 8.52 -2.62
C PHE A 44 -15.41 8.35 -2.84
N ASP A 45 -16.15 9.44 -2.62
CA ASP A 45 -17.50 9.60 -3.15
C ASP A 45 -17.40 9.86 -4.65
N LEU A 46 -17.84 8.90 -5.47
CA LEU A 46 -17.69 8.96 -6.93
C LEU A 46 -18.53 10.10 -7.52
N ASP A 47 -19.66 10.45 -6.90
CA ASP A 47 -20.54 11.51 -7.38
C ASP A 47 -19.93 12.91 -7.21
N LYS A 48 -18.80 13.00 -6.49
CA LYS A 48 -18.05 14.23 -6.24
C LYS A 48 -16.73 14.31 -6.99
N LEU A 49 -16.46 13.37 -7.90
CA LEU A 49 -15.24 13.33 -8.70
C LEU A 49 -15.51 13.73 -10.16
N ASN A 50 -14.67 14.60 -10.70
CA ASN A 50 -14.64 14.93 -12.12
C ASN A 50 -13.60 14.07 -12.84
N LEU A 51 -13.96 12.82 -13.14
CA LEU A 51 -13.07 11.82 -13.74
C LEU A 51 -12.45 12.27 -15.09
N PRO A 52 -11.25 11.77 -15.47
CA PRO A 52 -10.44 10.79 -14.76
C PRO A 52 -9.58 11.39 -13.65
N ILE A 53 -9.22 10.56 -12.67
CA ILE A 53 -8.19 10.89 -11.68
C ILE A 53 -6.79 10.58 -12.20
N ASN A 54 -5.82 11.40 -11.82
CA ASN A 54 -4.42 11.30 -12.17
C ASN A 54 -3.55 11.46 -10.91
N VAL A 55 -2.45 10.71 -10.86
CA VAL A 55 -1.43 10.85 -9.81
C VAL A 55 -0.31 11.74 -10.34
N VAL A 56 -0.25 12.99 -9.89
CA VAL A 56 0.66 14.01 -10.42
C VAL A 56 1.17 14.94 -9.32
N PHE A 57 2.23 15.67 -9.63
CA PHE A 57 2.71 16.78 -8.82
C PHE A 57 1.93 18.06 -9.17
N PRO A 58 1.54 18.90 -8.19
CA PRO A 58 0.93 20.20 -8.46
C PRO A 58 1.83 21.09 -9.33
N SER A 59 1.21 21.87 -10.21
CA SER A 59 1.92 22.81 -11.09
C SER A 59 2.49 24.02 -10.36
N SER A 60 1.96 24.35 -9.17
CA SER A 60 2.38 25.48 -8.34
C SER A 60 2.41 25.11 -6.85
N ASN A 61 3.08 25.94 -6.06
CA ASN A 61 3.08 25.84 -4.60
C ASN A 61 1.87 26.55 -3.99
N GLY A 62 1.42 26.06 -2.83
CA GLY A 62 0.41 26.73 -2.02
C GLY A 62 -1.02 26.47 -2.47
N THR A 63 -1.27 25.38 -3.21
CA THR A 63 -2.64 24.98 -3.52
C THR A 63 -3.34 24.61 -2.22
N LYS A 64 -4.39 25.35 -1.86
CA LYS A 64 -5.16 25.07 -0.63
C LYS A 64 -5.97 23.80 -0.81
N LEU A 65 -5.82 22.88 0.13
CA LEU A 65 -6.61 21.66 0.19
C LEU A 65 -7.24 21.55 1.57
N LYS A 66 -8.57 21.45 1.63
CA LYS A 66 -9.26 21.09 2.86
C LYS A 66 -9.20 19.56 3.00
N ILE A 67 -8.50 19.08 4.01
CA ILE A 67 -8.31 17.65 4.21
C ILE A 67 -9.41 17.08 5.11
N ILE A 68 -9.61 15.77 5.07
CA ILE A 68 -10.47 15.05 6.02
C ILE A 68 -10.08 15.45 7.45
N GLY A 69 -11.05 15.90 8.24
CA GLY A 69 -10.85 16.47 9.58
C GLY A 69 -11.03 18.00 9.64
N GLY A 70 -11.07 18.69 8.49
CA GLY A 70 -11.44 20.10 8.39
C GLY A 70 -10.28 21.08 8.32
N ASP A 71 -9.06 20.63 8.59
CA ASP A 71 -7.85 21.42 8.41
C ASP A 71 -7.66 21.83 6.94
N ILE A 72 -7.08 23.01 6.72
CA ILE A 72 -6.61 23.44 5.39
C ILE A 72 -5.09 23.31 5.36
N LYS A 73 -4.57 22.67 4.32
CA LYS A 73 -3.12 22.53 4.07
C LYS A 73 -2.74 23.23 2.77
N ASP A 74 -1.61 23.93 2.80
CA ASP A 74 -1.01 24.55 1.62
C ASP A 74 -0.10 23.53 0.90
N VAL A 75 -0.67 22.84 -0.09
CA VAL A 75 0.01 21.75 -0.81
C VAL A 75 1.12 22.32 -1.69
N GLN A 76 2.31 21.73 -1.58
CA GLN A 76 3.52 22.14 -2.30
C GLN A 76 3.69 21.31 -3.59
N SER A 77 4.33 21.89 -4.61
CA SER A 77 4.56 21.26 -5.92
C SER A 77 5.44 20.00 -5.86
N ASN A 78 6.20 19.81 -4.79
CA ASN A 78 6.98 18.60 -4.55
C ASN A 78 6.22 17.49 -3.80
N THR A 79 4.92 17.67 -3.58
CA THR A 79 4.05 16.69 -2.92
C THR A 79 3.26 15.95 -3.97
N LEU A 80 3.31 14.62 -3.94
CA LEU A 80 2.52 13.81 -4.86
C LEU A 80 1.03 13.93 -4.49
N THR A 81 0.19 14.15 -5.48
CA THR A 81 -1.25 14.37 -5.29
C THR A 81 -2.07 13.49 -6.21
N ILE A 82 -3.31 13.26 -5.82
CA ILE A 82 -4.34 12.67 -6.67
C ILE A 82 -5.23 13.83 -7.08
N GLN A 83 -5.35 14.06 -8.38
CA GLN A 83 -6.11 15.16 -8.96
C GLN A 83 -7.13 14.59 -9.92
N ASP A 84 -8.35 15.11 -9.87
CA ASP A 84 -9.33 14.88 -10.93
C ASP A 84 -9.17 15.97 -12.01
N GLN A 85 -10.15 16.13 -12.91
CA GLN A 85 -10.09 17.18 -13.94
C GLN A 85 -10.24 18.60 -13.40
N SER A 86 -10.63 18.77 -12.13
CA SER A 86 -10.92 20.06 -11.52
C SER A 86 -9.87 20.47 -10.51
N GLU A 87 -9.59 19.61 -9.53
CA GLU A 87 -8.77 19.98 -8.38
C GLU A 87 -8.09 18.77 -7.70
N ILE A 88 -7.33 19.07 -6.64
CA ILE A 88 -6.66 18.06 -5.82
C ILE A 88 -7.71 17.35 -4.96
N GLN A 89 -7.76 16.04 -5.07
CA GLN A 89 -8.66 15.15 -4.32
C GLN A 89 -7.97 14.44 -3.16
N ALA A 90 -6.64 14.35 -3.16
CA ALA A 90 -5.88 13.82 -2.04
C ALA A 90 -4.40 14.23 -2.09
N ILE A 91 -3.78 14.26 -0.91
CA ILE A 91 -2.33 14.10 -0.81
C ILE A 91 -2.04 12.60 -0.89
N ALA A 92 -1.40 12.18 -1.97
CA ALA A 92 -1.28 10.78 -2.36
C ALA A 92 -0.64 9.94 -1.23
N GLY A 93 -1.31 8.85 -0.84
CA GLY A 93 -0.83 7.94 0.20
C GLY A 93 -0.84 8.51 1.63
N ILE A 94 -1.39 9.71 1.85
CA ILE A 94 -1.38 10.37 3.16
C ILE A 94 -2.80 10.64 3.66
N ILE A 95 -3.55 11.49 2.95
CA ILE A 95 -4.90 11.89 3.36
C ILE A 95 -5.73 12.39 2.17
N GLY A 96 -7.02 12.08 2.18
CA GLY A 96 -7.99 12.58 1.19
C GLY A 96 -8.48 14.00 1.48
N ALA A 97 -9.05 14.62 0.46
CA ALA A 97 -9.81 15.86 0.58
C ALA A 97 -11.12 15.62 1.34
N GLN A 98 -11.60 16.64 2.04
CA GLN A 98 -12.90 16.55 2.71
C GLN A 98 -14.04 16.51 1.71
N GLU A 99 -13.92 17.24 0.60
CA GLU A 99 -14.95 17.44 -0.40
C GLU A 99 -15.34 16.10 -1.05
N SER A 100 -14.37 15.32 -1.51
CA SER A 100 -14.59 13.98 -2.10
C SER A 100 -14.67 12.84 -1.09
N SER A 101 -14.73 13.13 0.21
CA SER A 101 -14.92 12.10 1.23
C SER A 101 -16.33 11.51 1.21
N VAL A 102 -16.40 10.21 1.54
CA VAL A 102 -17.67 9.50 1.70
C VAL A 102 -18.46 10.01 2.90
N SER A 103 -19.79 9.93 2.79
CA SER A 103 -20.73 10.34 3.82
C SER A 103 -21.92 9.39 3.87
N SER A 104 -22.86 9.63 4.80
CA SER A 104 -24.12 8.87 4.85
C SER A 104 -25.00 9.03 3.61
N GLN A 105 -24.69 10.01 2.73
CA GLN A 105 -25.43 10.27 1.49
C GLN A 105 -24.78 9.62 0.26
N THR A 106 -23.56 9.09 0.39
CA THR A 106 -22.81 8.53 -0.74
C THR A 106 -23.53 7.31 -1.31
N CYS A 107 -23.80 7.34 -2.62
CA CYS A 107 -24.39 6.23 -3.38
C CYS A 107 -23.33 5.46 -4.15
N ASN A 108 -22.44 6.20 -4.81
CA ASN A 108 -21.44 5.67 -5.72
C ASN A 108 -20.05 5.90 -5.12
N ILE A 109 -19.17 4.91 -5.24
CA ILE A 109 -17.83 4.99 -4.65
C ILE A 109 -16.76 4.70 -5.69
N ALA A 110 -15.62 5.38 -5.56
CA ALA A 110 -14.39 5.01 -6.23
C ALA A 110 -13.40 4.53 -5.17
N VAL A 111 -12.86 3.32 -5.35
CA VAL A 111 -11.92 2.72 -4.40
C VAL A 111 -10.54 2.68 -5.03
N GLU A 112 -9.58 3.30 -4.36
CA GLU A 112 -8.19 3.33 -4.76
C GLU A 112 -7.37 2.32 -3.95
N ALA A 113 -6.57 1.52 -4.67
CA ALA A 113 -5.42 0.83 -4.11
C ALA A 113 -4.22 1.12 -5.02
N ALA A 114 -3.24 1.85 -4.50
CA ALA A 114 -2.11 2.34 -5.27
C ALA A 114 -0.78 1.80 -4.75
N PHE A 115 0.24 1.93 -5.60
CA PHE A 115 1.64 1.85 -5.20
C PHE A 115 2.25 3.23 -5.38
N PHE A 116 2.77 3.79 -4.29
CA PHE A 116 3.62 4.96 -4.33
C PHE A 116 5.03 4.55 -3.95
N TYR A 117 6.00 5.00 -4.75
CA TYR A 117 7.41 4.83 -4.45
C TYR A 117 7.74 5.42 -3.06
N PRO A 118 8.35 4.67 -2.14
CA PRO A 118 8.60 5.13 -0.77
C PRO A 118 9.35 6.46 -0.70
N GLU A 119 10.31 6.68 -1.60
CA GLU A 119 11.07 7.92 -1.70
C GLU A 119 10.24 9.15 -2.07
N LYS A 120 9.05 8.96 -2.68
CA LYS A 120 8.11 10.05 -3.00
C LYS A 120 7.22 10.41 -1.81
N ILE A 121 7.04 9.49 -0.87
CA ILE A 121 6.16 9.65 0.30
C ILE A 121 6.96 9.99 1.57
N ALA A 122 8.22 9.56 1.65
CA ALA A 122 9.12 9.78 2.78
C ALA A 122 9.07 11.23 3.31
N ASN A 123 8.72 11.36 4.59
CA ASN A 123 8.61 12.62 5.34
C ASN A 123 7.54 13.60 4.84
N GLN A 124 6.74 13.25 3.83
CA GLN A 124 5.74 14.17 3.28
C GLN A 124 4.61 14.40 4.27
N ALA A 125 4.12 13.37 4.97
CA ALA A 125 3.05 13.52 5.97
C ALA A 125 3.47 14.47 7.10
N ARG A 126 4.72 14.33 7.57
CA ARG A 126 5.29 15.19 8.64
C ARG A 126 5.35 16.67 8.24
N LYS A 127 5.62 16.99 6.96
CA LYS A 127 5.62 18.38 6.48
C LYS A 127 4.25 19.05 6.63
N TYR A 128 3.17 18.27 6.61
CA TYR A 128 1.80 18.76 6.80
C TYR A 128 1.31 18.62 8.25
N GLY A 129 2.16 18.20 9.18
CA GLY A 129 1.80 17.91 10.57
C GLY A 129 0.91 16.68 10.71
N LEU A 130 0.98 15.73 9.77
CA LEU A 130 0.15 14.55 9.72
C LEU A 130 0.95 13.29 10.06
N VAL A 131 0.28 12.34 10.71
CA VAL A 131 0.75 10.96 10.91
C VAL A 131 -0.45 10.05 10.66
N THR A 132 -0.41 9.29 9.56
CA THR A 132 -1.47 8.33 9.23
C THR A 132 -0.89 6.93 9.07
N ASP A 133 -1.71 5.92 9.33
CA ASP A 133 -1.35 4.52 9.09
C ASP A 133 -0.95 4.24 7.63
N ALA A 134 -1.62 4.92 6.71
CA ALA A 134 -1.35 4.84 5.29
C ALA A 134 0.03 5.41 4.96
N SER A 135 0.32 6.63 5.42
CA SER A 135 1.61 7.27 5.16
C SER A 135 2.76 6.44 5.73
N HIS A 136 2.62 5.96 6.96
CA HIS A 136 3.63 5.15 7.64
C HIS A 136 4.00 3.88 6.85
N ARG A 137 3.00 3.22 6.25
CA ARG A 137 3.19 2.02 5.41
C ARG A 137 3.84 2.37 4.08
N PHE A 138 3.33 3.37 3.37
CA PHE A 138 3.92 3.79 2.10
C PHE A 138 5.37 4.27 2.25
N GLU A 139 5.72 4.95 3.33
CA GLU A 139 7.11 5.35 3.63
C GLU A 139 8.06 4.15 3.81
N ARG A 140 7.55 2.99 4.25
CA ARG A 140 8.33 1.76 4.47
C ARG A 140 8.30 0.78 3.31
N GLY A 141 7.45 1.04 2.32
CA GLY A 141 7.20 0.12 1.22
C GLY A 141 5.91 -0.66 1.40
N VAL A 142 5.02 -0.49 0.42
CA VAL A 142 3.85 -1.35 0.21
C VAL A 142 4.14 -2.23 -0.98
N ASP A 143 3.79 -3.52 -0.90
CA ASP A 143 4.05 -4.47 -1.97
C ASP A 143 3.39 -4.00 -3.29
N PRO A 144 4.17 -3.77 -4.36
CA PRO A 144 3.66 -3.26 -5.64
C PRO A 144 2.86 -4.29 -6.43
N LYS A 145 2.72 -5.53 -5.94
CA LYS A 145 1.91 -6.59 -6.56
C LYS A 145 0.57 -6.83 -5.88
N MET A 146 0.26 -6.10 -4.79
CA MET A 146 -0.90 -6.42 -3.93
C MET A 146 -2.15 -5.57 -4.18
N GLN A 147 -2.07 -4.52 -5.00
CA GLN A 147 -3.15 -3.56 -5.25
C GLN A 147 -4.42 -4.24 -5.77
N LYS A 148 -4.28 -5.09 -6.79
CA LYS A 148 -5.41 -5.85 -7.35
C LYS A 148 -6.04 -6.77 -6.31
N LYS A 149 -5.22 -7.50 -5.54
CA LYS A 149 -5.71 -8.40 -4.49
C LYS A 149 -6.39 -7.65 -3.34
N ALA A 150 -5.92 -6.45 -3.01
CA ALA A 150 -6.55 -5.58 -2.03
C ALA A 150 -7.94 -5.12 -2.51
N LEU A 151 -8.08 -4.71 -3.77
CA LEU A 151 -9.38 -4.35 -4.37
C LEU A 151 -10.35 -5.53 -4.44
N GLU A 152 -9.86 -6.72 -4.81
CA GLU A 152 -10.65 -7.95 -4.79
C GLU A 152 -11.14 -8.26 -3.37
N ARG A 153 -10.25 -8.11 -2.37
CA ARG A 153 -10.60 -8.32 -0.97
C ARG A 153 -11.61 -7.29 -0.46
N PHE A 154 -11.41 -6.02 -0.80
CA PHE A 154 -12.35 -4.95 -0.49
C PHE A 154 -13.73 -5.27 -1.06
N THR A 155 -13.78 -5.58 -2.36
CA THR A 155 -15.03 -5.92 -3.06
C THR A 155 -15.72 -7.14 -2.46
N PHE A 156 -14.95 -8.18 -2.08
CA PHE A 156 -15.48 -9.36 -1.41
C PHE A 156 -16.18 -9.00 -0.10
N LEU A 157 -15.54 -8.18 0.75
CA LEU A 157 -16.12 -7.73 2.01
C LEU A 157 -17.31 -6.80 1.77
N LEU A 158 -17.25 -5.93 0.76
CA LEU A 158 -18.31 -4.98 0.44
C LEU A 158 -19.62 -5.72 0.12
N ARG A 159 -19.55 -6.80 -0.68
CA ARG A 159 -20.70 -7.67 -0.99
C ARG A 159 -21.37 -8.29 0.24
N GLN A 160 -20.65 -8.42 1.36
CA GLN A 160 -21.22 -8.92 2.61
C GLN A 160 -21.94 -7.82 3.40
N THR A 161 -21.65 -6.55 3.09
CA THR A 161 -22.17 -5.37 3.80
C THR A 161 -23.34 -4.71 3.08
N ILE A 162 -23.32 -4.70 1.74
CA ILE A 162 -24.34 -4.06 0.91
C ILE A 162 -24.42 -4.72 -0.48
N GLU A 163 -25.60 -4.64 -1.10
CA GLU A 163 -25.80 -4.98 -2.51
C GLU A 163 -25.49 -3.76 -3.39
N PHE A 164 -24.81 -3.97 -4.52
CA PHE A 164 -24.49 -2.94 -5.50
C PHE A 164 -24.70 -3.49 -6.92
N ASP A 165 -25.00 -2.59 -7.85
CA ASP A 165 -25.47 -2.97 -9.19
C ASP A 165 -24.33 -3.36 -10.13
N SER A 166 -23.23 -2.60 -10.12
CA SER A 166 -22.08 -2.82 -10.99
C SER A 166 -20.76 -2.51 -10.29
N VAL A 167 -19.69 -3.14 -10.77
CA VAL A 167 -18.30 -2.83 -10.39
C VAL A 167 -17.45 -2.91 -11.64
N ASP A 168 -16.74 -1.82 -11.92
CA ASP A 168 -15.69 -1.76 -12.93
C ASP A 168 -14.33 -1.63 -12.24
N CYS A 169 -13.29 -2.16 -12.88
CA CYS A 169 -11.93 -2.08 -12.38
C CYS A 169 -11.02 -1.48 -13.44
N TYR A 170 -10.41 -0.35 -13.11
CA TYR A 170 -9.45 0.34 -13.97
C TYR A 170 -8.04 0.19 -13.40
N SER A 171 -7.05 0.02 -14.27
CA SER A 171 -5.65 -0.04 -13.89
C SER A 171 -4.83 0.84 -14.82
N SER A 172 -4.02 1.74 -14.25
CA SER A 172 -3.08 2.58 -14.99
C SER A 172 -1.64 2.23 -14.62
N ASN A 173 -0.72 2.38 -15.58
CA ASN A 173 0.74 2.24 -15.41
C ASN A 173 1.22 0.94 -14.77
N PHE A 174 1.10 -0.17 -15.50
CA PHE A 174 1.79 -1.41 -15.19
C PHE A 174 3.18 -1.44 -15.85
N LYS A 175 4.12 -0.61 -15.39
CA LYS A 175 5.53 -0.94 -15.65
C LYS A 175 5.88 -2.03 -14.65
N GLU A 176 5.79 -3.27 -15.10
CA GLU A 176 6.02 -4.44 -14.26
C GLU A 176 7.33 -4.25 -13.48
N SER A 177 7.24 -4.33 -12.14
CA SER A 177 8.42 -4.22 -11.29
C SER A 177 9.38 -5.33 -11.68
N LYS A 178 10.54 -4.96 -12.20
CA LYS A 178 11.55 -5.94 -12.63
C LYS A 178 11.91 -6.80 -11.43
N GLU A 179 11.89 -8.11 -11.62
CA GLU A 179 12.33 -9.05 -10.60
C GLU A 179 13.76 -8.69 -10.16
N LYS A 180 13.92 -8.41 -8.87
CA LYS A 180 15.24 -8.23 -8.26
C LYS A 180 15.83 -9.61 -8.04
N ILE A 181 17.03 -9.84 -8.56
CA ILE A 181 17.77 -11.08 -8.37
C ILE A 181 19.07 -10.76 -7.65
N ILE A 182 19.29 -11.38 -6.50
CA ILE A 182 20.51 -11.23 -5.71
C ILE A 182 21.33 -12.50 -5.75
N HIS A 183 22.64 -12.33 -5.85
CA HIS A 183 23.60 -13.42 -5.77
C HIS A 183 23.89 -13.81 -4.33
N PHE A 184 24.07 -15.10 -4.07
CA PHE A 184 24.49 -15.62 -2.77
C PHE A 184 25.55 -16.69 -2.94
N ASN A 185 26.72 -16.51 -2.33
CA ASN A 185 27.81 -17.46 -2.33
C ASN A 185 27.92 -18.17 -0.98
N VAL A 186 27.66 -19.48 -0.98
CA VAL A 186 27.65 -20.32 0.24
C VAL A 186 28.99 -20.32 0.98
N LYS A 187 30.11 -20.30 0.25
CA LYS A 187 31.44 -20.27 0.87
C LYS A 187 31.72 -18.92 1.52
N LYS A 188 31.38 -17.83 0.82
CA LYS A 188 31.54 -16.46 1.33
C LYS A 188 30.69 -16.27 2.60
N PHE A 189 29.43 -16.72 2.60
CA PHE A 189 28.56 -16.70 3.76
C PHE A 189 29.14 -17.47 4.96
N ASN A 190 29.55 -18.73 4.77
CA ASN A 190 30.11 -19.55 5.86
C ASN A 190 31.39 -18.92 6.43
N ASN A 191 32.23 -18.34 5.57
CA ASN A 191 33.43 -17.62 6.00
C ASN A 191 33.10 -16.33 6.78
N PHE A 192 32.07 -15.59 6.35
CA PHE A 192 31.62 -14.36 7.01
C PHE A 192 30.99 -14.64 8.38
N SER A 193 30.09 -15.63 8.44
CA SER A 193 29.31 -15.96 9.65
C SER A 193 30.06 -16.83 10.66
N GLY A 194 31.13 -17.51 10.25
CA GLY A 194 31.78 -18.56 11.04
C GLY A 194 30.97 -19.85 11.15
N LEU A 195 29.83 -19.95 10.47
CA LEU A 195 28.98 -21.15 10.43
C LEU A 195 29.44 -22.13 9.36
N THR A 196 29.00 -23.38 9.48
CA THR A 196 29.17 -24.40 8.43
C THR A 196 27.81 -24.91 7.98
N LEU A 197 27.08 -24.09 7.22
CA LEU A 197 25.78 -24.46 6.66
C LEU A 197 25.93 -25.09 5.28
N SER A 198 25.14 -26.15 5.03
CA SER A 198 25.05 -26.76 3.71
C SER A 198 24.22 -25.90 2.75
N THR A 199 24.52 -25.99 1.46
CA THR A 199 23.74 -25.31 0.40
C THR A 199 22.25 -25.62 0.49
N ASN A 200 21.88 -26.85 0.85
CA ASN A 200 20.47 -27.26 0.96
C ASN A 200 19.77 -26.58 2.15
N LYS A 201 20.47 -26.44 3.30
CA LYS A 201 19.92 -25.75 4.47
C LYS A 201 19.65 -24.28 4.16
N ILE A 202 20.61 -23.58 3.53
CA ILE A 202 20.47 -22.18 3.11
C ILE A 202 19.29 -22.01 2.14
N LYS A 203 19.21 -22.84 1.11
CA LYS A 203 18.09 -22.81 0.14
C LYS A 203 16.74 -22.97 0.83
N MET A 204 16.65 -23.88 1.80
CA MET A 204 15.41 -24.13 2.53
C MET A 204 15.00 -22.94 3.41
N LEU A 205 15.95 -22.34 4.15
CA LEU A 205 15.70 -21.17 4.98
C LEU A 205 15.17 -20.00 4.14
N LEU A 206 15.89 -19.63 3.10
CA LEU A 206 15.50 -18.54 2.20
C LEU A 206 14.17 -18.83 1.48
N LYS A 207 13.93 -20.09 1.07
CA LYS A 207 12.64 -20.47 0.46
C LYS A 207 11.46 -20.27 1.42
N ASN A 208 11.62 -20.59 2.71
CA ASN A 208 10.55 -20.41 3.70
C ASN A 208 10.19 -18.94 3.94
N LEU A 209 11.15 -18.04 3.73
CA LEU A 209 10.97 -16.58 3.78
C LEU A 209 10.45 -16.00 2.46
N GLY A 210 10.19 -16.85 1.45
CA GLY A 210 9.63 -16.46 0.16
C GLY A 210 10.66 -16.17 -0.93
N PHE A 211 11.96 -16.24 -0.65
CA PHE A 211 13.00 -16.05 -1.66
C PHE A 211 13.07 -17.26 -2.59
N ASN A 212 12.78 -17.05 -3.87
CA ASN A 212 12.73 -18.13 -4.85
C ASN A 212 14.09 -18.35 -5.52
N LEU A 213 14.55 -19.59 -5.61
CA LEU A 213 15.81 -19.91 -6.26
C LEU A 213 15.66 -19.76 -7.79
N SER A 214 16.33 -18.76 -8.36
CA SER A 214 16.37 -18.51 -9.81
C SER A 214 17.40 -19.40 -10.51
N SER A 215 18.58 -19.60 -9.90
CA SER A 215 19.60 -20.52 -10.43
C SER A 215 20.58 -20.98 -9.34
N SER A 216 21.24 -22.10 -9.62
CA SER A 216 22.22 -22.72 -8.71
C SER A 216 23.38 -23.31 -9.52
N LYS A 217 24.61 -22.85 -9.29
CA LYS A 217 25.84 -23.37 -9.88
C LYS A 217 26.92 -23.53 -8.81
N HIS A 218 27.27 -24.77 -8.45
CA HIS A 218 28.23 -25.06 -7.38
C HIS A 218 27.85 -24.33 -6.06
N HIS A 219 28.70 -23.39 -5.61
CA HIS A 219 28.48 -22.58 -4.40
C HIS A 219 27.75 -21.26 -4.67
N ASN A 220 27.45 -20.96 -5.94
CA ASN A 220 26.85 -19.72 -6.40
C ASN A 220 25.35 -19.92 -6.61
N LEU A 221 24.54 -19.24 -5.80
CA LEU A 221 23.09 -19.22 -5.89
C LEU A 221 22.62 -17.86 -6.40
N LYS A 222 21.42 -17.82 -6.98
CA LYS A 222 20.71 -16.58 -7.27
C LYS A 222 19.28 -16.71 -6.79
N PHE A 223 18.82 -15.73 -6.02
CA PHE A 223 17.47 -15.69 -5.47
C PHE A 223 16.69 -14.51 -6.04
N THR A 224 15.47 -14.77 -6.48
CA THR A 224 14.47 -13.74 -6.77
C THR A 224 13.90 -13.25 -5.45
N ILE A 225 13.96 -11.93 -5.24
CA ILE A 225 13.53 -11.27 -4.02
C ILE A 225 12.00 -11.08 -4.05
N PRO A 226 11.27 -11.40 -2.95
CA PRO A 226 9.84 -11.09 -2.85
C PRO A 226 9.56 -9.60 -3.03
N SER A 227 8.46 -9.24 -3.69
CA SER A 227 8.16 -7.84 -4.02
C SER A 227 7.91 -6.94 -2.81
N HIS A 228 7.55 -7.51 -1.66
CA HIS A 228 7.38 -6.79 -0.39
C HIS A 228 8.69 -6.55 0.37
N ARG A 229 9.82 -7.15 -0.04
CA ARG A 229 11.12 -6.98 0.62
C ARG A 229 11.89 -5.82 -0.02
N PHE A 230 11.65 -4.62 0.50
CA PHE A 230 12.32 -3.37 0.06
C PHE A 230 13.73 -3.21 0.65
N ASP A 231 14.00 -3.91 1.73
CA ASP A 231 15.22 -3.93 2.52
C ASP A 231 16.34 -4.79 1.91
N VAL A 232 16.00 -5.75 1.04
CA VAL A 232 16.97 -6.69 0.46
C VAL A 232 17.46 -6.20 -0.91
N VAL A 233 18.70 -5.72 -0.95
CA VAL A 233 19.34 -5.08 -2.11
C VAL A 233 20.75 -5.61 -2.42
N ILE A 234 21.46 -6.15 -1.43
CA ILE A 234 22.80 -6.73 -1.56
C ILE A 234 22.84 -8.18 -1.05
N GLU A 235 23.96 -8.86 -1.31
CA GLU A 235 24.17 -10.26 -0.90
C GLU A 235 24.14 -10.41 0.63
N GLU A 236 24.70 -9.44 1.35
CA GLU A 236 24.80 -9.44 2.81
C GLU A 236 23.42 -9.33 3.50
N ASP A 237 22.42 -8.72 2.86
CA ASP A 237 21.05 -8.71 3.39
C ASP A 237 20.47 -10.12 3.44
N LEU A 238 20.81 -10.98 2.47
CA LEU A 238 20.44 -12.41 2.53
C LEU A 238 21.24 -13.17 3.59
N TYR A 239 22.38 -12.66 4.05
CA TYR A 239 23.11 -13.29 5.15
C TYR A 239 22.33 -13.09 6.45
N GLU A 240 21.79 -11.89 6.69
CA GLU A 240 20.93 -11.58 7.83
C GLU A 240 19.71 -12.52 7.89
N GLU A 241 19.09 -12.81 6.74
CA GLU A 241 17.94 -13.74 6.66
C GLU A 241 18.26 -15.20 6.98
N VAL A 242 19.54 -15.59 6.89
CA VAL A 242 19.99 -16.97 7.14
C VAL A 242 20.46 -17.15 8.59
N LEU A 243 20.94 -16.09 9.22
CA LEU A 243 21.43 -16.06 10.61
C LEU A 243 20.27 -16.11 11.62
#